data_AF-X6PAY0-F1
#
_entry.id   AF-X6PAY0-F1
#
_cell.length_a   1.000
_cell.length_b   1.000
_cell.length_c   1.000
_cell.angle_alpha   90.00
_cell.angle_beta   90.00
_cell.angle_gamma   90.00
#
_symmetry.space_group_name_H-M   'P 1'
#
loop_
_entity.id
_entity.type
_entity.pdbx_description
1 polymer ?
#
loop_
_entity_poly.entity_id
_entity_poly.type
_entity_poly.pdbx_seq_one_letter_code
_entity_poly.pdbx_strand_id
1 'polypeptide(L)'
;MLFDQNKLKIKSLQVGNPNKLSLEFNVHIQWYNHFDTNQTHTKWACLILNHTWHFRTINWGDRENLSSCLSVNESKKNTNFFEFNSFRVIWKGDYEETLKEPLNPYSVTFEYGIQHLKDKLQVRNRFRDGCDELVYFKCKFNGCKPELLSKMGNEDVLLHDIYKHLPHYPIIQVYWKIDYYFMVPYKRTIEIKRNIPKSVPIQDISISLNRKTNFNPLLYESDLHKLKHIQDIVNTK
;
A
#
# COMPACT_ATOMS: atom_id res chain seq x y z
N MET A 1 48.77 -7.61 1.26
CA MET A 1 47.82 -8.34 0.38
C MET A 1 46.97 -9.22 1.27
N LEU A 2 45.71 -8.85 1.51
CA LEU A 2 44.82 -9.53 2.47
C LEU A 2 43.44 -9.71 1.83
N PHE A 3 43.39 -10.52 0.78
CA PHE A 3 42.17 -11.21 0.40
C PHE A 3 42.57 -12.67 0.22
N ASP A 4 42.33 -13.45 1.28
CA ASP A 4 42.30 -14.90 1.19
C ASP A 4 41.42 -15.29 0.00
N GLN A 5 41.94 -16.11 -0.90
CA GLN A 5 41.21 -16.76 -1.99
C GLN A 5 40.27 -17.85 -1.44
N ASN A 6 39.59 -17.59 -0.33
CA ASN A 6 38.42 -18.34 0.07
C ASN A 6 37.38 -18.12 -1.02
N LYS A 7 37.30 -19.08 -1.94
CA LYS A 7 36.26 -19.27 -2.96
C LYS A 7 34.96 -18.68 -2.41
N LEU A 8 34.62 -17.46 -2.82
CA LEU A 8 33.39 -16.80 -2.39
C LEU A 8 32.28 -17.83 -2.65
N LYS A 9 31.61 -18.30 -1.60
CA LYS A 9 30.46 -19.19 -1.74
C LYS A 9 29.35 -18.35 -2.37
N ILE A 10 29.40 -18.20 -3.69
CA ILE A 10 28.34 -17.58 -4.48
C ILE A 10 27.12 -18.47 -4.27
N LYS A 11 26.15 -17.95 -3.52
CA LYS A 11 24.84 -18.56 -3.42
C LYS A 11 24.03 -18.05 -4.60
N SER A 12 23.55 -18.97 -5.45
CA SER A 12 22.59 -18.63 -6.49
C SER A 12 21.24 -18.34 -5.85
N LEU A 13 20.66 -17.20 -6.20
CA LEU A 13 19.27 -16.87 -5.90
C LEU A 13 18.42 -17.47 -7.02
N GLN A 14 17.70 -18.56 -6.73
CA GLN A 14 16.72 -19.09 -7.67
C GLN A 14 15.42 -18.30 -7.54
N VAL A 15 15.03 -17.65 -8.64
CA VAL A 15 13.82 -16.84 -8.72
C VAL A 15 12.76 -17.60 -9.50
N GLY A 16 11.65 -17.88 -8.82
CA GLY A 16 10.51 -18.62 -9.37
C GLY A 16 10.58 -20.11 -9.10
N ASN A 17 9.58 -20.84 -9.61
CA ASN A 17 9.46 -22.29 -9.40
C ASN A 17 9.91 -23.08 -10.66
N PRO A 18 11.12 -23.66 -10.68
CA PRO A 18 11.64 -24.41 -11.83
C PRO A 18 10.99 -25.78 -12.00
N ASN A 19 10.33 -26.29 -10.95
CA ASN A 19 9.69 -27.61 -10.95
C ASN A 19 8.28 -27.56 -11.55
N LYS A 20 7.74 -26.35 -11.73
CA LYS A 20 6.46 -26.13 -12.39
C LYS A 20 6.78 -25.75 -13.83
N LEU A 21 6.17 -26.43 -14.81
CA LEU A 21 6.04 -25.93 -16.19
C LEU A 21 5.09 -24.71 -16.18
N SER A 22 5.48 -23.66 -15.45
CA SER A 22 4.71 -22.45 -15.27
C SER A 22 5.10 -21.47 -16.35
N LEU A 23 4.10 -20.92 -17.04
CA LEU A 23 4.27 -19.82 -17.99
C LEU A 23 4.74 -18.52 -17.33
N GLU A 24 4.78 -18.51 -15.99
CA GLU A 24 5.13 -17.38 -15.14
C GLU A 24 6.16 -17.81 -14.09
N PHE A 25 7.04 -16.89 -13.64
CA PHE A 25 8.00 -17.24 -12.57
C PHE A 25 7.29 -17.60 -11.26
N ASN A 26 6.09 -17.03 -11.03
CA ASN A 26 5.29 -17.29 -9.83
C ASN A 26 6.08 -16.98 -8.55
N VAL A 27 6.76 -15.83 -8.55
CA VAL A 27 7.53 -15.34 -7.41
C VAL A 27 6.57 -14.87 -6.32
N HIS A 28 6.70 -15.42 -5.12
CA HIS A 28 5.98 -14.92 -3.96
C HIS A 28 6.73 -13.72 -3.38
N ILE A 29 6.07 -12.56 -3.33
CA ILE A 29 6.66 -11.31 -2.86
C ILE A 29 5.84 -10.76 -1.71
N GLN A 30 6.43 -10.76 -0.53
CA GLN A 30 5.82 -10.21 0.67
C GLN A 30 6.51 -8.93 1.08
N TRP A 31 5.75 -7.88 1.34
CA TRP A 31 6.28 -6.66 1.94
C TRP A 31 6.08 -6.68 3.44
N TYR A 32 7.04 -6.11 4.15
CA TYR A 32 6.88 -5.76 5.56
C TYR A 32 7.71 -4.52 5.88
N ASN A 33 7.44 -3.93 7.03
CA ASN A 33 8.20 -2.79 7.53
C ASN A 33 8.89 -3.20 8.82
N HIS A 34 10.19 -2.95 8.91
CA HIS A 34 10.94 -3.11 10.15
C HIS A 34 11.20 -1.74 10.76
N PHE A 35 10.69 -1.55 11.97
CA PHE A 35 10.86 -0.33 12.74
C PHE A 35 11.74 -0.65 13.94
N ASP A 36 12.90 -0.03 14.01
CA ASP A 36 13.74 -0.06 15.21
C ASP A 36 13.68 1.32 15.86
N THR A 37 12.64 1.52 16.67
CA THR A 37 12.40 2.78 17.38
C THR A 37 13.25 2.93 18.63
N ASN A 38 13.87 1.85 19.11
CA ASN A 38 14.45 1.81 20.45
C ASN A 38 15.98 1.94 20.44
N GLN A 39 16.65 1.44 19.39
CA GLN A 39 18.11 1.47 19.31
C GLN A 39 18.61 2.46 18.27
N THR A 40 18.13 2.33 17.03
CA THR A 40 18.69 3.11 15.91
C THR A 40 17.77 4.22 15.41
N HIS A 41 16.51 4.24 15.86
CA HIS A 41 15.45 5.11 15.32
C HIS A 41 15.30 4.98 13.80
N THR A 42 15.59 3.80 13.25
CA THR A 42 15.54 3.54 11.80
C THR A 42 14.27 2.83 11.38
N LYS A 43 13.92 3.03 10.12
CA LYS A 43 12.78 2.43 9.46
C LYS A 43 13.23 1.84 8.14
N TRP A 44 12.95 0.56 7.93
CA TRP A 44 13.37 -0.18 6.75
C TRP A 44 12.15 -0.69 5.99
N ALA A 45 12.13 -0.43 4.69
CA ALA A 45 11.16 -1.02 3.78
C ALA A 45 11.72 -2.38 3.39
N CYS A 46 11.05 -3.46 3.82
CA CYS A 46 11.59 -4.80 3.65
C CYS A 46 10.73 -5.61 2.69
N LEU A 47 11.35 -6.56 2.00
CA LEU A 47 10.64 -7.55 1.20
C LEU A 47 11.23 -8.94 1.36
N ILE A 48 10.38 -9.94 1.19
CA ILE A 48 10.74 -11.36 1.19
C ILE A 48 10.40 -11.92 -0.17
N LEU A 49 11.39 -12.50 -0.86
CA LEU A 49 11.20 -13.25 -2.10
C LEU A 49 11.16 -14.75 -1.78
N ASN A 50 10.13 -15.44 -2.28
CA ASN A 50 9.93 -16.90 -2.17
C ASN A 50 10.13 -17.43 -0.74
N HIS A 51 9.66 -16.68 0.25
CA HIS A 51 9.76 -17.00 1.69
C HIS A 51 11.18 -17.21 2.24
N THR A 52 12.21 -16.95 1.44
CA THR A 52 13.59 -17.37 1.73
C THR A 52 14.53 -16.17 1.78
N TRP A 53 14.34 -15.21 0.88
CA TRP A 53 15.31 -14.14 0.67
C TRP A 53 14.77 -12.82 1.21
N HIS A 54 15.39 -12.35 2.28
CA HIS A 54 15.01 -11.13 2.96
C HIS A 54 15.89 -9.97 2.48
N PHE A 55 15.26 -8.91 2.02
CA PHE A 55 15.93 -7.68 1.62
C PHE A 55 15.43 -6.53 2.49
N ARG A 56 16.33 -5.60 2.78
CA ARG A 56 16.05 -4.32 3.43
C ARG A 56 16.45 -3.21 2.47
N THR A 57 15.55 -2.26 2.24
CA THR A 57 15.81 -1.05 1.47
C THR A 57 15.58 0.18 2.35
N ILE A 58 16.27 1.26 2.00
CA ILE A 58 16.24 2.52 2.76
C ILE A 58 14.85 3.16 2.65
N ASN A 59 14.31 3.22 1.43
CA ASN A 59 13.01 3.81 1.15
C ASN A 59 12.05 2.78 0.52
N TRP A 60 10.77 3.14 0.48
CA TRP A 60 9.72 2.30 -0.07
C TRP A 60 9.76 2.18 -1.59
N GLY A 61 10.28 3.18 -2.31
CA GLY A 61 10.41 3.16 -3.77
C GLY A 61 11.41 2.11 -4.24
N ASP A 62 12.55 1.99 -3.56
CA ASP A 62 13.55 0.95 -3.81
C ASP A 62 12.96 -0.46 -3.59
N ARG A 63 12.13 -0.63 -2.54
CA ARG A 63 11.41 -1.88 -2.29
C ARG A 63 10.46 -2.21 -3.44
N GLU A 64 9.72 -1.21 -3.91
CA GLU A 64 8.77 -1.38 -5.02
C GLU A 64 9.48 -1.75 -6.32
N ASN A 65 10.57 -1.07 -6.65
CA ASN A 65 11.41 -1.39 -7.79
C ASN A 65 11.92 -2.84 -7.71
N LEU A 66 12.52 -3.21 -6.58
CA LEU A 66 13.03 -4.57 -6.33
C LEU A 66 11.93 -5.63 -6.32
N SER A 67 10.69 -5.25 -6.00
CA SER A 67 9.53 -6.14 -6.05
C SER A 67 8.93 -6.35 -7.44
N SER A 68 9.40 -5.60 -8.44
CA SER A 68 8.85 -5.65 -9.79
C SER A 68 9.77 -6.34 -10.80
N CYS A 69 11.09 -6.24 -10.61
CA CYS A 69 12.07 -6.79 -11.53
C CYS A 69 13.42 -7.07 -10.88
N LEU A 70 14.25 -7.82 -11.58
CA LEU A 70 15.68 -7.95 -11.33
C LEU A 70 16.47 -7.53 -12.56
N SER A 71 17.59 -6.85 -12.33
CA SER A 71 18.61 -6.64 -13.37
C SER A 71 19.52 -7.86 -13.42
N VAL A 72 19.75 -8.40 -14.62
CA VAL A 72 20.74 -9.47 -14.84
C VAL A 72 21.76 -8.95 -15.85
N ASN A 73 23.03 -8.95 -15.44
CA ASN A 73 24.21 -8.49 -16.18
C ASN A 73 24.30 -6.97 -16.38
N GLU A 74 24.92 -6.28 -15.41
CA GLU A 74 25.50 -4.95 -15.64
C GLU A 74 26.82 -5.08 -16.42
N SER A 75 26.74 -5.43 -17.70
CA SER A 75 27.84 -5.06 -18.60
C SER A 75 27.74 -3.55 -18.82
N LYS A 76 28.89 -2.84 -18.86
CA LYS A 76 29.00 -1.35 -18.90
C LYS A 76 28.18 -0.62 -19.99
N LYS A 77 27.41 -1.32 -20.83
CA LYS A 77 26.67 -0.75 -21.96
C LYS A 77 25.20 -1.16 -22.07
N ASN A 78 24.71 -2.21 -21.38
CA ASN A 78 23.30 -2.62 -21.47
C ASN A 78 22.85 -3.26 -20.15
N THR A 79 21.77 -2.72 -19.56
CA THR A 79 21.11 -3.29 -18.38
C THR A 79 19.83 -3.96 -18.84
N ASN A 80 19.74 -5.28 -18.70
CA ASN A 80 18.52 -6.03 -19.02
C ASN A 80 17.70 -6.21 -17.74
N PHE A 81 16.50 -5.62 -17.71
CA PHE A 81 15.54 -5.81 -16.62
C PHE A 81 14.59 -6.97 -16.94
N PHE A 82 14.51 -7.94 -16.03
CA PHE A 82 13.58 -9.06 -16.08
C PHE A 82 12.49 -8.84 -15.05
N GLU A 83 11.25 -8.72 -15.51
CA GLU A 83 10.09 -8.61 -14.64
C GLU A 83 9.64 -9.98 -14.13
N PHE A 84 9.09 -10.03 -12.92
CA PHE A 84 8.77 -11.31 -12.27
C PHE A 84 7.57 -12.05 -12.86
N ASN A 85 6.59 -11.37 -13.45
CA ASN A 85 5.50 -12.04 -14.17
C ASN A 85 5.12 -11.17 -15.39
N SER A 86 4.56 -11.81 -16.40
CA SER A 86 4.20 -11.14 -17.66
C SER A 86 2.91 -10.33 -17.57
N PHE A 87 1.99 -10.75 -16.70
CA PHE A 87 0.74 -10.05 -16.42
C PHE A 87 0.93 -9.05 -15.27
N ARG A 88 0.56 -7.79 -15.53
CA ARG A 88 0.73 -6.68 -14.58
C ARG A 88 -0.58 -5.97 -14.34
N VAL A 89 -0.92 -5.82 -13.06
CA VAL A 89 -1.97 -4.90 -12.62
C VAL A 89 -1.33 -3.56 -12.32
N ILE A 90 -1.88 -2.49 -12.88
CA ILE A 90 -1.53 -1.12 -12.54
C ILE A 90 -2.71 -0.36 -11.94
N TRP A 91 -2.44 0.58 -11.05
CA TRP A 91 -3.46 1.48 -10.51
C TRP A 91 -2.81 2.83 -10.15
N LYS A 92 -3.64 3.86 -10.00
CA LYS A 92 -3.17 5.17 -9.54
C LYS A 92 -3.21 5.23 -8.01
N GLY A 93 -2.11 5.67 -7.41
CA GLY A 93 -2.04 6.01 -5.99
C GLY A 93 -2.47 7.45 -5.70
N ASP A 94 -2.32 7.87 -4.43
CA ASP A 94 -2.79 9.15 -3.91
C ASP A 94 -2.14 10.38 -4.57
N TYR A 95 -0.93 10.22 -5.11
CA TYR A 95 -0.13 11.30 -5.72
C TYR A 95 0.01 11.14 -7.23
N GLU A 96 -1.00 10.57 -7.89
CA GLU A 96 -1.01 10.21 -9.32
C GLU A 96 0.08 9.24 -9.78
N GLU A 97 0.91 8.75 -8.84
CA GLU A 97 1.88 7.71 -9.08
C GLU A 97 1.19 6.45 -9.62
N THR A 98 1.79 5.85 -10.65
CA THR A 98 1.31 4.57 -11.20
C THR A 98 2.02 3.44 -10.49
N LEU A 99 1.27 2.74 -9.65
CA LEU A 99 1.75 1.55 -8.96
C LEU A 99 1.54 0.34 -9.86
N LYS A 100 2.42 -0.65 -9.72
CA LYS A 100 2.40 -1.88 -10.50
C LYS A 100 2.56 -3.08 -9.61
N GLU A 101 1.83 -4.13 -9.92
CA GLU A 101 1.89 -5.42 -9.24
C GLU A 101 1.92 -6.55 -10.28
N PRO A 102 3.02 -7.32 -10.34
CA PRO A 102 3.07 -8.50 -11.19
C PRO A 102 2.29 -9.64 -10.54
N LEU A 103 1.22 -10.12 -11.21
CA LEU A 103 0.41 -11.25 -10.74
C LEU A 103 0.51 -12.41 -11.73
N ASN A 104 0.36 -13.64 -11.23
CA ASN A 104 0.23 -14.80 -12.11
C ASN A 104 -1.26 -15.00 -12.46
N PRO A 105 -1.67 -14.78 -13.72
CA PRO A 105 -3.08 -14.77 -14.06
C PRO A 105 -3.70 -16.19 -14.03
N TYR A 106 -2.88 -17.23 -14.08
CA TYR A 106 -3.31 -18.63 -14.07
C TYR A 106 -3.52 -19.20 -12.66
N SER A 107 -3.04 -18.51 -11.62
CA SER A 107 -3.16 -18.98 -10.22
C SER A 107 -3.90 -18.01 -9.30
N VAL A 108 -4.12 -16.77 -9.74
CA VAL A 108 -4.74 -15.72 -8.93
C VAL A 108 -6.18 -15.50 -9.39
N THR A 109 -7.12 -15.53 -8.45
CA THR A 109 -8.49 -15.05 -8.66
C THR A 109 -8.54 -13.53 -8.56
N PHE A 110 -9.56 -12.92 -9.16
CA PHE A 110 -9.74 -11.47 -9.05
C PHE A 110 -9.89 -11.02 -7.59
N GLU A 111 -10.68 -11.75 -6.78
CA GLU A 111 -10.86 -11.45 -5.36
C GLU A 111 -9.54 -11.53 -4.58
N TYR A 112 -8.76 -12.61 -4.77
CA TYR A 112 -7.45 -12.73 -4.16
C TYR A 112 -6.54 -11.59 -4.60
N GLY A 113 -6.52 -11.24 -5.89
CA GLY A 113 -5.74 -10.13 -6.41
C GLY A 113 -6.09 -8.79 -5.73
N ILE A 114 -7.38 -8.53 -5.51
CA ILE A 114 -7.86 -7.33 -4.80
C ILE A 114 -7.42 -7.34 -3.33
N GLN A 115 -7.57 -8.47 -2.64
CA GLN A 115 -7.17 -8.59 -1.24
C GLN A 115 -5.64 -8.46 -1.08
N HIS A 116 -4.86 -9.04 -1.98
CA HIS A 116 -3.40 -8.90 -2.03
C HIS A 116 -2.96 -7.45 -2.22
N LEU A 117 -3.61 -6.71 -3.13
CA LEU A 117 -3.35 -5.27 -3.32
C LEU A 117 -3.69 -4.47 -2.07
N LYS A 118 -4.80 -4.78 -1.40
CA LYS A 118 -5.20 -4.13 -0.15
C LYS A 118 -4.16 -4.33 0.95
N ASP A 119 -3.65 -5.55 1.13
CA ASP A 119 -2.62 -5.86 2.13
C ASP A 119 -1.30 -5.14 1.82
N LYS A 120 -0.89 -5.10 0.54
CA LYS A 120 0.29 -4.33 0.10
C LYS A 120 0.14 -2.84 0.34
N LEU A 121 -1.02 -2.27 0.00
CA LEU A 121 -1.32 -0.85 0.23
C LEU A 121 -1.30 -0.51 1.73
N GLN A 122 -1.75 -1.40 2.60
CA GLN A 122 -1.67 -1.21 4.04
C GLN A 122 -0.22 -1.14 4.53
N VAL A 123 0.64 -2.08 4.11
CA VAL A 123 2.07 -2.06 4.45
C VAL A 123 2.74 -0.80 3.91
N ARG A 124 2.38 -0.39 2.70
CA ARG A 124 2.90 0.82 2.05
C ARG A 124 2.52 2.10 2.81
N ASN A 125 1.23 2.31 3.10
CA ASN A 125 0.75 3.49 3.82
C ASN A 125 1.32 3.55 5.24
N ARG A 126 1.48 2.40 5.92
CA ARG A 126 2.15 2.35 7.22
C ARG A 126 3.60 2.83 7.13
N PHE A 127 4.26 2.53 6.01
CA PHE A 127 5.61 3.00 5.77
C PHE A 127 5.66 4.50 5.42
N ARG A 128 4.72 5.00 4.64
CA ARG A 128 4.77 6.39 4.18
C ARG A 128 4.28 7.36 5.24
N ASP A 129 3.06 7.12 5.74
CA ASP A 129 2.30 8.10 6.52
C ASP A 129 2.04 7.63 7.96
N GLY A 130 2.40 6.38 8.29
CA GLY A 130 2.05 5.78 9.59
C GLY A 130 0.58 5.36 9.70
N CYS A 131 -0.19 5.54 8.63
CA CYS A 131 -1.58 5.11 8.48
C CYS A 131 -1.65 3.64 8.07
N ASP A 132 -2.37 2.81 8.81
CA ASP A 132 -2.59 1.40 8.44
C ASP A 132 -3.98 0.88 8.81
N GLU A 133 -4.86 1.72 9.36
CA GLU A 133 -6.26 1.38 9.56
C GLU A 133 -7.03 1.74 8.29
N LEU A 134 -7.53 0.72 7.59
CA LEU A 134 -8.28 0.91 6.37
C LEU A 134 -9.68 1.43 6.70
N VAL A 135 -10.01 2.61 6.18
CA VAL A 135 -11.31 3.26 6.37
C VAL A 135 -12.25 2.91 5.23
N TYR A 136 -11.70 2.84 4.02
CA TYR A 136 -12.45 2.66 2.80
C TYR A 136 -11.56 2.01 1.75
N PHE A 137 -12.13 1.06 1.02
CA PHE A 137 -11.50 0.43 -0.14
C PHE A 137 -12.58 0.02 -1.12
N LYS A 138 -12.44 0.43 -2.38
CA LYS A 138 -13.39 0.06 -3.44
C LYS A 138 -12.68 -0.05 -4.78
N CYS A 139 -12.88 -1.17 -5.46
CA CYS A 139 -12.54 -1.32 -6.87
C CYS A 139 -13.74 -0.88 -7.74
N LYS A 140 -13.54 0.08 -8.63
CA LYS A 140 -14.55 0.61 -9.55
C LYS A 140 -14.45 -0.09 -10.90
N PHE A 141 -15.23 -1.16 -11.09
CA PHE A 141 -15.21 -1.99 -12.31
C PHE A 141 -15.32 -1.19 -13.63
N ASN A 142 -16.27 -0.25 -13.71
CA ASN A 142 -16.50 0.59 -14.90
C ASN A 142 -15.31 1.52 -15.23
N GLY A 143 -14.35 1.68 -14.30
CA GLY A 143 -13.15 2.48 -14.50
C GLY A 143 -11.89 1.65 -14.76
N CYS A 144 -11.97 0.32 -14.68
CA CYS A 144 -10.87 -0.57 -15.00
C CYS A 144 -10.65 -0.62 -16.52
N LYS A 145 -9.41 -0.90 -16.95
CA LYS A 145 -9.08 -1.10 -18.36
C LYS A 145 -8.33 -2.41 -18.56
N PRO A 146 -8.84 -3.33 -19.40
CA PRO A 146 -10.15 -3.28 -20.04
C PRO A 146 -11.29 -3.33 -19.02
N GLU A 147 -12.46 -2.86 -19.44
CA GLU A 147 -13.62 -2.74 -18.57
C GLU A 147 -14.01 -4.12 -18.02
N LEU A 148 -14.15 -4.20 -16.71
CA LEU A 148 -14.57 -5.42 -16.02
C LEU A 148 -16.09 -5.47 -16.01
N LEU A 149 -16.66 -6.59 -16.43
CA LEU A 149 -18.11 -6.79 -16.33
C LEU A 149 -18.52 -6.84 -14.85
N SER A 150 -19.49 -5.99 -14.47
CA SER A 150 -19.97 -5.85 -13.10
C SER A 150 -20.52 -7.13 -12.45
N LYS A 151 -20.75 -8.18 -13.24
CA LYS A 151 -21.25 -9.49 -12.79
C LYS A 151 -20.22 -10.34 -12.03
N MET A 152 -18.96 -9.91 -11.93
CA MET A 152 -17.88 -10.65 -11.25
C MET A 152 -17.95 -10.62 -9.71
N GLY A 153 -18.99 -10.04 -9.12
CA GLY A 153 -19.03 -9.71 -7.69
C GLY A 153 -19.09 -10.89 -6.70
N ASN A 154 -19.19 -12.16 -7.14
CA ASN A 154 -19.45 -13.30 -6.24
C ASN A 154 -18.79 -14.63 -6.64
N GLU A 155 -17.93 -14.67 -7.67
CA GLU A 155 -17.32 -15.93 -8.14
C GLU A 155 -15.80 -15.87 -8.07
N ASP A 156 -15.17 -16.99 -7.71
CA ASP A 156 -13.72 -17.25 -7.72
C ASP A 156 -13.16 -17.28 -9.15
N VAL A 157 -13.38 -16.21 -9.92
CA VAL A 157 -12.95 -16.12 -11.32
C VAL A 157 -11.46 -15.84 -11.37
N LEU A 158 -10.72 -16.70 -12.06
CA LEU A 158 -9.30 -16.51 -12.33
C LEU A 158 -9.08 -15.29 -13.23
N LEU A 159 -7.98 -14.58 -12.99
CA LEU A 159 -7.57 -13.46 -13.86
C LEU A 159 -7.38 -13.93 -15.32
N HIS A 160 -6.93 -15.17 -15.53
CA HIS A 160 -6.86 -15.80 -16.84
C HIS A 160 -8.22 -15.78 -17.55
N ASP A 161 -9.29 -16.22 -16.89
CA ASP A 161 -10.61 -16.31 -17.52
C ASP A 161 -11.18 -14.93 -17.88
N ILE A 162 -10.79 -13.91 -17.14
CA ILE A 162 -11.19 -12.52 -17.39
C ILE A 162 -10.45 -11.94 -18.60
N TYR A 163 -9.16 -12.21 -18.73
CA TYR A 163 -8.27 -11.47 -19.63
C TYR A 163 -7.70 -12.28 -20.81
N LYS A 164 -7.96 -13.59 -20.90
CA LYS A 164 -7.43 -14.48 -21.95
C LYS A 164 -7.76 -14.07 -23.38
N HIS A 165 -8.83 -13.30 -23.57
CA HIS A 165 -9.28 -12.86 -24.90
C HIS A 165 -8.59 -11.57 -25.37
N LEU A 166 -7.73 -10.97 -24.55
CA LEU A 166 -7.03 -9.75 -24.91
C LEU A 166 -5.84 -10.03 -25.84
N PRO A 167 -5.50 -9.09 -26.73
CA PRO A 167 -4.30 -9.20 -27.55
C PRO A 167 -3.06 -9.31 -26.66
N HIS A 168 -2.12 -10.17 -27.07
CA HIS A 168 -0.83 -10.36 -26.38
C HIS A 168 -0.90 -10.97 -24.96
N TYR A 169 -2.05 -11.49 -24.53
CA TYR A 169 -2.15 -12.25 -23.29
C TYR A 169 -1.17 -13.45 -23.27
N PRO A 170 -0.47 -13.75 -22.16
CA PRO A 170 -0.57 -13.13 -20.83
C PRO A 170 0.29 -11.86 -20.63
N ILE A 171 1.11 -11.48 -21.62
CA ILE A 171 2.05 -10.35 -21.55
C ILE A 171 1.30 -9.03 -21.73
N ILE A 172 0.48 -8.67 -20.75
CA ILE A 172 -0.38 -7.50 -20.78
C ILE A 172 -0.31 -6.70 -19.48
N GLN A 173 -0.68 -5.43 -19.60
CA GLN A 173 -0.86 -4.53 -18.48
C GLN A 173 -2.33 -4.14 -18.39
N VAL A 174 -2.97 -4.44 -17.26
CA VAL A 174 -4.37 -4.10 -16.98
C VAL A 174 -4.43 -3.02 -15.92
N TYR A 175 -5.35 -2.08 -16.06
CA TYR A 175 -5.58 -1.02 -15.10
C TYR A 175 -6.77 -1.34 -14.21
N TRP A 176 -6.56 -1.32 -12.90
CA TRP A 176 -7.62 -1.41 -11.91
C TRP A 176 -7.84 -0.04 -11.28
N LYS A 177 -9.09 0.44 -11.30
CA LYS A 177 -9.45 1.69 -10.64
C LYS A 177 -9.78 1.40 -9.18
N ILE A 178 -8.84 1.70 -8.30
CA ILE A 178 -8.97 1.44 -6.86
C ILE A 178 -9.03 2.79 -6.14
N ASP A 179 -10.08 2.99 -5.35
CA ASP A 179 -10.14 4.06 -4.37
C ASP A 179 -9.87 3.46 -2.99
N TYR A 180 -9.03 4.10 -2.19
CA TYR A 180 -8.75 3.65 -0.83
C TYR A 180 -8.44 4.84 0.09
N TYR A 181 -8.73 4.68 1.38
CA TYR A 181 -8.35 5.66 2.41
C TYR A 181 -7.88 4.91 3.67
N PHE A 182 -6.73 5.35 4.20
CA PHE A 182 -6.19 4.85 5.45
C PHE A 182 -6.16 5.96 6.49
N MET A 183 -6.27 5.59 7.76
CA MET A 183 -6.06 6.46 8.90
C MET A 183 -4.99 5.91 9.84
N VAL A 184 -4.47 6.78 10.71
CA VAL A 184 -3.65 6.36 11.84
C VAL A 184 -4.59 5.79 12.91
N PRO A 185 -4.39 4.55 13.36
CA PRO A 185 -5.18 4.00 14.45
C PRO A 185 -5.08 4.84 15.71
N TYR A 186 -6.21 5.06 16.38
CA TYR A 186 -6.29 5.85 17.61
C TYR A 186 -5.29 5.40 18.68
N LYS A 187 -5.05 4.08 18.80
CA LYS A 187 -4.05 3.51 19.73
C LYS A 187 -2.62 4.01 19.53
N ARG A 188 -2.31 4.64 18.38
CA ARG A 188 -1.00 5.23 18.06
C ARG A 188 -1.04 6.75 17.98
N THR A 189 -2.18 7.37 18.29
CA THR A 189 -2.29 8.83 18.38
C THR A 189 -1.91 9.28 19.79
N ILE A 190 -1.24 10.44 19.89
CA ILE A 190 -0.92 11.07 21.17
C ILE A 190 -2.01 12.10 21.46
N GLU A 191 -2.66 12.00 22.61
CA GLU A 191 -3.58 13.01 23.08
C GLU A 191 -2.81 14.32 23.33
N ILE A 192 -3.00 15.31 22.46
CA ILE A 192 -2.49 16.65 22.71
C ILE A 192 -3.49 17.34 23.64
N LYS A 193 -3.24 17.30 24.95
CA LYS A 193 -3.90 18.17 25.90
C LYS A 193 -3.47 19.61 25.63
N ARG A 194 -4.20 20.31 24.76
CA ARG A 194 -4.05 21.76 24.66
C ARG A 194 -4.53 22.35 25.98
N ASN A 195 -3.60 22.92 26.75
CA ASN A 195 -3.96 23.97 27.72
C ASN A 195 -4.42 25.17 26.89
N ILE A 196 -5.66 25.11 26.40
CA ILE A 196 -6.35 26.28 25.88
C ILE A 196 -6.35 27.26 27.07
N PRO A 197 -5.76 28.46 26.95
CA PRO A 197 -5.88 29.46 28.01
C PRO A 197 -7.36 29.59 28.31
N LYS A 198 -7.75 29.45 29.58
CA LYS A 198 -9.14 29.64 30.02
C LYS A 198 -9.58 31.03 29.55
N SER A 199 -10.22 31.10 28.38
CA SER A 199 -10.93 32.29 27.95
C SER A 199 -12.00 32.52 28.98
N VAL A 200 -11.90 33.65 29.67
CA VAL A 200 -12.90 34.42 30.43
C VAL A 200 -14.02 33.61 31.10
N PRO A 201 -14.22 33.72 32.43
CA PRO A 201 -15.22 32.95 33.14
C PRO A 201 -16.63 33.30 32.64
N ILE A 202 -17.25 32.38 31.91
CA ILE A 202 -18.70 32.38 31.72
C ILE A 202 -19.29 31.81 33.00
N GLN A 203 -19.96 32.66 33.76
CA GLN A 203 -20.71 32.27 34.95
C GLN A 203 -21.80 31.26 34.58
N ASP A 204 -21.89 30.25 35.45
CA ASP A 204 -23.05 29.42 35.76
C ASP A 204 -23.70 28.61 34.65
N ILE A 205 -23.23 27.37 34.46
CA ILE A 205 -24.14 26.21 34.41
C ILE A 205 -23.52 25.04 35.19
N SER A 206 -24.07 24.79 36.37
CA SER A 206 -23.88 23.57 37.15
C SER A 206 -24.49 22.37 36.40
N ILE A 207 -23.66 21.55 35.77
CA ILE A 207 -24.07 20.20 35.31
C ILE A 207 -23.10 19.17 35.88
N SER A 208 -23.59 18.48 36.91
CA SER A 208 -23.23 17.13 37.37
C SER A 208 -22.12 16.43 36.57
N LEU A 209 -20.89 16.46 37.09
CA LEU A 209 -19.81 15.54 36.74
C LEU A 209 -20.16 14.15 37.29
N ASN A 210 -20.82 13.28 36.52
CA ASN A 210 -20.78 11.82 36.78
C ASN A 210 -21.26 10.91 35.63
N ARG A 211 -21.20 11.36 34.38
CA ARG A 211 -21.32 10.46 33.22
C ARG A 211 -19.98 10.35 32.51
N LYS A 212 -19.42 9.12 32.42
CA LYS A 212 -18.38 8.79 31.45
C LYS A 212 -18.94 9.11 30.06
N THR A 213 -18.58 10.26 29.51
CA THR A 213 -18.90 10.60 28.13
C THR A 213 -18.05 9.74 27.23
N ASN A 214 -18.69 8.85 26.46
CA ASN A 214 -18.04 8.19 25.32
C ASN A 214 -17.63 9.29 24.35
N PHE A 215 -16.35 9.63 24.35
CA PHE A 215 -15.79 10.63 23.46
C PHE A 215 -15.88 10.11 22.03
N ASN A 216 -16.71 10.75 21.20
CA ASN A 216 -16.79 10.49 19.77
C ASN A 216 -15.95 11.58 19.05
N PRO A 217 -14.72 11.27 18.61
CA PRO A 217 -13.82 12.25 18.00
C PRO A 217 -14.28 12.75 16.62
N LEU A 218 -15.35 12.18 16.04
CA LEU A 218 -15.92 12.62 14.76
C LEU A 218 -17.11 13.57 14.90
N LEU A 219 -17.58 13.83 16.13
CA LEU A 219 -18.67 14.76 16.42
C LEU A 219 -18.15 15.88 17.30
N TYR A 220 -17.27 16.72 16.75
CA TYR A 220 -17.08 18.05 17.29
C TYR A 220 -18.32 18.87 16.93
N GLU A 221 -19.10 19.25 17.93
CA GLU A 221 -20.29 20.08 17.79
C GLU A 221 -19.88 21.46 17.23
N SER A 222 -19.93 21.57 15.91
CA SER A 222 -20.23 22.78 15.15
C SER A 222 -19.27 23.98 15.33
N ASP A 223 -18.04 23.86 14.80
CA ASP A 223 -17.27 25.05 14.39
C ASP A 223 -17.93 25.81 13.21
N LEU A 224 -19.02 25.27 12.65
CA LEU A 224 -19.89 25.95 11.66
C LEU A 224 -20.38 27.31 12.18
N HIS A 225 -20.69 27.43 13.48
CA HIS A 225 -21.08 28.72 14.05
C HIS A 225 -19.92 29.74 14.04
N LYS A 226 -18.68 29.29 14.25
CA LYS A 226 -17.49 30.15 14.19
C LYS A 226 -17.19 30.59 12.76
N LEU A 227 -17.32 29.68 11.79
CA LEU A 227 -17.14 30.01 10.37
C LEU A 227 -18.22 30.97 9.88
N LYS A 228 -19.48 30.78 10.30
CA LYS A 228 -20.58 31.68 9.97
C LYS A 228 -20.35 33.08 10.55
N HIS A 229 -19.89 33.18 11.79
CA HIS A 229 -19.53 34.46 12.41
C HIS A 229 -18.39 35.18 11.68
N ILE A 230 -17.37 34.45 11.18
CA ILE A 230 -16.30 35.03 10.37
C ILE A 230 -16.85 35.53 9.02
N GLN A 231 -17.72 34.74 8.38
CA GLN A 231 -18.38 35.12 7.12
C GLN A 231 -19.20 36.41 7.30
N ASP A 232 -19.98 36.49 8.39
CA ASP A 232 -20.83 37.65 8.67
C ASP A 232 -20.00 38.92 8.91
N ILE A 233 -18.86 38.83 9.62
CA ILE A 233 -17.91 39.95 9.80
C ILE A 233 -17.35 40.42 8.46
N VAL A 234 -16.93 39.49 7.60
CA VAL A 234 -16.32 39.80 6.30
C VAL A 234 -17.32 40.48 5.36
N ASN A 235 -18.60 40.12 5.45
CA ASN A 235 -19.67 40.67 4.60
C ASN A 235 -20.24 42.02 5.10
N THR A 236 -19.87 42.47 6.30
CA THR A 236 -20.28 43.77 6.87
C THR A 236 -19.29 44.92 6.62
N LYS A 237 -18.33 44.75 5.70
CA LYS A 237 -17.48 45.82 5.19
C LYS A 237 -17.91 46.29 3.81
#